data_AF-A0A2H6IFH0-F1
#
_entry.id   AF-A0A2H6IFH0-F1
#
_cell.length_a   1.000
_cell.length_b   1.000
_cell.length_c   1.000
_cell.angle_alpha   90.00
_cell.angle_beta   90.00
_cell.angle_gamma   90.00
#
_symmetry.space_group_name_H-M   'P 1'
#
loop_
_entity.id
_entity.type
_entity.pdbx_description
1 polymer ?
#
loop_
_entity_poly.entity_id
_entity_poly.type
_entity_poly.pdbx_seq_one_letter_code
_entity_poly.pdbx_strand_id
1 'polypeptide(L)'
;MMQTKEPHIVPKYVIYGFFLIGLISAVAFRSLIVFQHLNPQWVRPVWYTGTIGYCFFFLYRYGISKKRKRTVDGFQLIEKLKSDTPLSDEDRKVLLYLLSSIKASLEDINYAIIFLLSIAAIVADLILSAMS
;
A
#
# COMPACT_ATOMS: atom_id res chain seq x y z
N MET A 1 -19.56 -27.57 5.73
CA MET A 1 -18.73 -27.31 4.53
C MET A 1 -18.66 -25.80 4.33
N MET A 2 -17.53 -25.16 4.60
CA MET A 2 -17.33 -23.76 4.23
C MET A 2 -17.20 -23.72 2.71
N GLN A 3 -18.11 -23.03 2.02
CA GLN A 3 -17.90 -22.74 0.60
C GLN A 3 -16.70 -21.80 0.48
N THR A 4 -15.53 -22.36 0.15
CA THR A 4 -14.33 -21.60 -0.21
C THR A 4 -14.60 -20.92 -1.55
N LYS A 5 -15.21 -19.73 -1.53
CA LYS A 5 -15.25 -18.85 -2.70
C LYS A 5 -13.83 -18.69 -3.21
N GLU A 6 -13.60 -19.03 -4.48
CA GLU A 6 -12.28 -18.92 -5.10
C GLU A 6 -11.68 -17.53 -4.84
N PRO A 7 -10.45 -17.45 -4.32
CA PRO A 7 -9.87 -16.17 -3.97
C PRO A 7 -9.58 -15.38 -5.24
N HIS A 8 -10.33 -14.29 -5.44
CA HIS A 8 -10.16 -13.38 -6.58
C HIS A 8 -9.33 -12.15 -6.19
N ILE A 9 -8.42 -11.75 -7.08
CA ILE A 9 -7.66 -10.47 -7.02
C ILE A 9 -8.60 -9.33 -7.40
N VAL A 10 -8.60 -8.24 -6.63
CA VAL A 10 -9.44 -7.07 -6.98
C VAL A 10 -9.10 -6.54 -8.38
N PRO A 11 -10.06 -5.93 -9.09
CA PRO A 11 -9.81 -5.40 -10.42
C PRO A 11 -8.66 -4.38 -10.46
N LYS A 12 -7.93 -4.32 -11.59
CA LYS A 12 -6.75 -3.44 -11.75
C LYS A 12 -7.05 -1.97 -11.46
N TYR A 13 -8.22 -1.47 -11.85
CA TYR A 13 -8.60 -0.08 -11.59
C TYR A 13 -8.70 0.25 -10.09
N VAL A 14 -9.09 -0.73 -9.26
CA VAL A 14 -9.11 -0.56 -7.79
C VAL A 14 -7.69 -0.44 -7.25
N ILE A 15 -6.78 -1.29 -7.75
CA ILE A 15 -5.36 -1.25 -7.37
C ILE A 15 -4.75 0.11 -7.72
N TYR A 16 -4.93 0.57 -8.96
CA TYR A 16 -4.42 1.86 -9.41
C TYR A 16 -5.08 3.05 -8.69
N GLY A 17 -6.39 2.97 -8.40
CA GLY A 17 -7.09 4.00 -7.64
C GLY A 17 -6.54 4.18 -6.23
N PHE A 18 -6.38 3.08 -5.48
CA PHE A 18 -5.76 3.17 -4.15
C PHE A 18 -4.29 3.54 -4.21
N PHE A 19 -3.55 3.10 -5.23
CA PHE A 19 -2.18 3.55 -5.47
C PHE A 19 -2.10 5.07 -5.63
N LEU A 20 -2.98 5.65 -6.47
CA LEU A 20 -3.04 7.09 -6.69
C LEU A 20 -3.43 7.86 -5.41
N ILE A 21 -4.38 7.35 -4.63
CA ILE A 21 -4.74 7.94 -3.32
C ILE A 21 -3.51 7.98 -2.40
N GLY A 22 -2.78 6.86 -2.31
CA GLY A 22 -1.54 6.80 -1.53
C GLY A 22 -0.49 7.79 -2.01
N LEU A 23 -0.33 7.94 -3.32
CA LEU A 23 0.61 8.88 -3.93
C LEU A 23 0.23 10.34 -3.64
N ILE A 24 -1.03 10.72 -3.83
CA ILE A 24 -1.53 12.07 -3.52
C ILE A 24 -1.30 12.39 -2.05
N SER A 25 -1.59 11.46 -1.15
CA SER A 25 -1.35 11.65 0.28
C SER A 25 0.14 11.79 0.61
N ALA A 26 1.01 11.00 -0.02
CA ALA A 26 2.46 11.14 0.17
C ALA A 26 2.94 12.53 -0.24
N VAL A 27 2.53 13.01 -1.42
CA VAL A 27 2.84 14.35 -1.91
C VAL A 27 2.30 15.42 -0.95
N ALA A 28 1.05 15.30 -0.52
CA ALA A 28 0.44 16.24 0.44
C ALA A 28 1.28 16.39 1.71
N PHE A 29 1.66 15.28 2.36
CA PHE A 29 2.48 15.34 3.57
C PHE A 29 3.86 15.96 3.34
N ARG A 30 4.50 15.69 2.19
CA ARG A 30 5.81 16.27 1.88
C ARG A 30 5.71 17.76 1.55
N SER A 31 4.61 18.18 0.94
CA SER A 31 4.34 19.59 0.65
C SER A 31 4.06 20.43 1.89
N LEU A 32 3.71 19.83 3.04
CA LEU A 32 3.49 20.57 4.29
C LEU A 32 4.71 21.41 4.70
N ILE A 33 5.91 20.88 4.48
CA ILE A 33 7.17 21.56 4.74
C ILE A 33 7.26 22.86 3.93
N VAL A 34 6.94 22.78 2.63
CA VAL A 34 6.95 23.94 1.73
C VAL A 34 5.87 24.95 2.12
N PHE A 35 4.65 24.47 2.40
CA PHE A 35 3.55 25.35 2.80
C PHE A 35 3.79 26.05 4.13
N GLN A 36 4.51 25.42 5.06
CA GLN A 36 4.88 26.05 6.32
C GLN A 36 5.75 27.29 6.12
N HIS A 37 6.59 27.31 5.09
CA HIS A 37 7.43 28.47 4.76
C HIS A 37 6.71 29.50 3.88
N LEU A 38 5.98 29.05 2.86
CA LEU A 38 5.41 29.95 1.84
C LEU A 38 4.02 30.48 2.18
N ASN A 39 3.13 29.63 2.71
CA ASN A 39 1.76 30.03 3.03
C ASN A 39 1.15 29.09 4.09
N PRO A 40 1.35 29.40 5.39
CA PRO A 40 0.92 28.56 6.50
C PRO A 40 -0.58 28.23 6.54
N GLN A 41 -1.43 29.03 5.88
CA GLN A 41 -2.88 28.79 5.85
C GLN A 41 -3.23 27.48 5.12
N TRP A 42 -2.40 27.04 4.17
CA TRP A 42 -2.60 25.79 3.42
C TRP A 42 -2.20 24.53 4.18
N VAL A 43 -1.44 24.64 5.27
CA VAL A 43 -0.95 23.50 6.05
C VAL A 43 -2.12 22.61 6.51
N ARG A 44 -3.20 23.20 7.06
CA ARG A 44 -4.34 22.43 7.55
C ARG A 44 -5.13 21.73 6.42
N PRO A 45 -5.59 22.43 5.36
CA PRO A 45 -6.25 21.77 4.23
C PRO A 45 -5.44 20.60 3.65
N VAL A 46 -4.15 20.81 3.40
CA VAL A 46 -3.26 19.80 2.83
C VAL A 46 -3.07 18.63 3.79
N TRP A 47 -2.95 18.90 5.10
CA TRP A 47 -2.84 17.87 6.11
C TRP A 47 -4.10 17.01 6.19
N TYR A 48 -5.30 17.61 6.13
CA TYR A 48 -6.56 16.86 6.11
C TYR A 48 -6.66 15.98 4.86
N THR A 49 -6.33 16.51 3.68
CA THR A 49 -6.30 15.74 2.43
C THR A 49 -5.34 14.56 2.52
N GLY A 50 -4.11 14.81 3.00
CA GLY A 50 -3.09 13.78 3.19
C GLY A 50 -3.56 12.69 4.15
N THR A 51 -4.07 13.09 5.31
CA THR A 51 -4.53 12.18 6.37
C THR A 51 -5.69 11.31 5.91
N ILE A 52 -6.73 11.90 5.33
CA ILE A 52 -7.90 11.16 4.85
C ILE A 52 -7.49 10.15 3.77
N GLY A 53 -6.69 10.56 2.79
CA GLY A 53 -6.24 9.65 1.74
C GLY A 53 -5.38 8.50 2.30
N TYR A 54 -4.50 8.76 3.27
CA TYR A 54 -3.74 7.69 3.95
C TYR A 54 -4.63 6.76 4.76
N CYS A 55 -5.67 7.26 5.44
CA CYS A 55 -6.63 6.39 6.12
C CYS A 55 -7.24 5.36 5.15
N PHE A 56 -7.74 5.81 4.00
CA PHE A 56 -8.31 4.91 2.99
C PHE A 56 -7.26 3.98 2.37
N PHE A 57 -6.10 4.51 2.01
CA PHE A 57 -5.01 3.73 1.42
C PHE A 57 -4.52 2.62 2.35
N PHE A 58 -4.25 2.93 3.61
CA PHE A 58 -3.78 1.95 4.58
C PHE A 58 -4.87 0.98 5.00
N LEU A 59 -6.15 1.40 5.06
CA LEU A 59 -7.26 0.48 5.30
C LEU A 59 -7.38 -0.57 4.19
N TYR A 60 -7.27 -0.15 2.92
CA TYR A 60 -7.23 -1.05 1.78
C TYR A 60 -6.05 -2.02 1.87
N ARG A 61 -4.82 -1.53 2.09
CA ARG A 61 -3.63 -2.37 2.24
C ARG A 61 -3.74 -3.35 3.40
N TYR A 62 -4.29 -2.91 4.53
CA TYR A 62 -4.54 -3.75 5.69
C TYR A 62 -5.50 -4.88 5.34
N GLY A 63 -6.61 -4.59 4.66
CA GLY A 63 -7.59 -5.58 4.21
C GLY A 63 -6.98 -6.65 3.32
N ILE A 64 -6.21 -6.24 2.29
CA ILE A 64 -5.54 -7.18 1.36
C ILE A 64 -4.52 -8.05 2.09
N SER A 65 -3.65 -7.45 2.91
CA SER A 65 -2.63 -8.19 3.66
C SER A 65 -3.25 -9.16 4.67
N LYS A 66 -4.33 -8.76 5.36
CA LYS A 66 -5.06 -9.64 6.28
C LYS A 66 -5.73 -10.80 5.55
N LYS A 67 -6.30 -10.57 4.36
CA LYS A 67 -6.87 -11.63 3.51
C LYS A 67 -5.78 -12.63 3.11
N ARG A 68 -4.62 -12.16 2.63
CA ARG A 68 -3.48 -13.03 2.27
C ARG A 68 -3.02 -13.90 3.45
N LYS A 69 -2.81 -13.32 4.62
CA LYS A 69 -2.40 -14.05 5.83
C LYS A 69 -3.42 -15.13 6.22
N ARG A 70 -4.70 -14.75 6.33
CA ARG A 70 -5.78 -15.70 6.62
C ARG A 70 -5.89 -16.85 5.61
N THR A 71 -5.63 -16.57 4.34
CA THR A 71 -5.61 -17.60 3.29
C THR A 71 -4.44 -18.56 3.45
N VAL A 72 -3.25 -18.06 3.81
CA VAL A 72 -2.09 -18.91 4.12
C VAL A 72 -2.40 -19.83 5.32
N ASP A 73 -2.92 -19.25 6.41
CA ASP A 73 -3.22 -19.98 7.65
C ASP A 73 -4.37 -20.99 7.44
N GLY A 74 -5.44 -20.58 6.75
CA GLY A 74 -6.64 -21.39 6.56
C GLY A 74 -6.43 -22.61 5.66
N PHE A 75 -5.46 -22.57 4.75
CA PHE A 75 -5.08 -23.70 3.90
C PHE A 75 -3.84 -24.45 4.41
N GLN A 76 -3.23 -23.99 5.51
CA GLN A 76 -2.00 -24.55 6.10
C GLN A 76 -0.90 -24.74 5.04
N LEU A 77 -0.78 -23.77 4.13
CA LEU A 77 0.05 -23.91 2.93
C LEU A 77 1.53 -24.05 3.29
N ILE A 78 1.97 -23.36 4.33
CA ILE A 78 3.37 -23.42 4.78
C ILE A 78 3.68 -24.80 5.34
N GLU A 79 2.78 -25.36 6.15
CA GLU A 79 2.93 -26.68 6.75
C GLU A 79 2.97 -27.76 5.67
N LYS A 80 2.02 -27.74 4.73
CA LYS A 80 1.96 -28.69 3.60
C LYS A 80 3.22 -28.67 2.74
N LEU A 81 3.75 -27.47 2.47
CA LEU A 81 5.00 -27.30 1.72
C LEU A 81 6.23 -27.81 2.50
N LYS A 82 6.23 -27.71 3.83
CA LYS A 82 7.32 -28.21 4.68
C LYS A 82 7.28 -29.73 4.89
N SER A 83 6.09 -30.33 4.91
CA SER A 83 5.88 -31.75 5.18
C SER A 83 5.93 -32.64 3.92
N ASP A 84 6.44 -32.11 2.80
CA ASP A 84 6.50 -32.77 1.47
C ASP A 84 5.16 -33.40 1.05
N THR A 85 4.06 -32.81 1.52
CA THR A 85 2.71 -33.31 1.27
C THR A 85 2.27 -32.84 -0.11
N PRO A 86 1.78 -33.74 -0.98
CA PRO A 86 1.33 -33.35 -2.31
C PRO A 86 0.26 -32.25 -2.25
N LEU A 87 0.52 -31.14 -2.95
CA LEU A 87 -0.45 -30.05 -3.07
C LEU A 87 -1.62 -30.49 -3.94
N SER A 88 -2.83 -30.37 -3.39
CA SER A 88 -4.08 -30.54 -4.13
C SER A 88 -4.24 -29.46 -5.21
N ASP A 89 -5.15 -29.69 -6.16
CA ASP A 89 -5.48 -28.67 -7.18
C ASP A 89 -6.01 -27.37 -6.56
N GLU A 90 -6.75 -27.47 -5.45
CA GLU A 90 -7.22 -26.30 -4.70
C GLU A 90 -6.05 -25.54 -4.06
N ASP A 91 -5.11 -26.24 -3.43
CA ASP A 91 -3.92 -25.62 -2.85
C ASP A 91 -3.08 -24.89 -3.91
N ARG A 92 -2.94 -25.48 -5.10
CA ARG A 92 -2.25 -24.86 -6.24
C ARG A 92 -2.93 -23.58 -6.71
N LYS A 93 -4.26 -23.59 -6.84
CA LYS A 93 -5.03 -22.39 -7.20
C LYS A 93 -4.86 -21.28 -6.16
N VAL A 94 -4.92 -21.62 -4.88
CA VAL A 94 -4.78 -20.66 -3.78
C VAL A 94 -3.37 -20.07 -3.73
N LEU A 95 -2.34 -20.91 -3.90
CA LEU A 95 -0.96 -20.47 -3.98
C LEU A 95 -0.74 -19.53 -5.18
N LEU A 96 -1.30 -19.88 -6.35
CA LEU A 96 -1.24 -19.03 -7.53
C LEU A 96 -1.91 -17.67 -7.28
N TYR A 97 -3.05 -17.64 -6.61
CA TYR A 97 -3.70 -16.39 -6.18
C TYR A 97 -2.79 -15.56 -5.27
N LEU A 98 -2.18 -16.17 -4.24
CA LEU A 98 -1.32 -15.47 -3.29
C LEU A 98 -0.11 -14.83 -3.99
N LEU A 99 0.59 -15.60 -4.82
CA LEU A 99 1.75 -15.14 -5.58
C LEU A 99 1.36 -14.04 -6.58
N SER A 100 0.25 -14.24 -7.31
CA SER A 100 -0.25 -13.24 -8.26
C SER A 100 -0.70 -11.96 -7.57
N SER A 101 -1.29 -12.06 -6.37
CA SER A 101 -1.68 -10.91 -5.56
C SER A 101 -0.49 -10.13 -5.03
N ILE A 102 0.63 -10.79 -4.71
CA ILE A 102 1.89 -10.12 -4.35
C ILE A 102 2.43 -9.37 -5.57
N LYS A 103 2.52 -10.04 -6.74
CA LYS A 103 3.03 -9.44 -7.97
C LYS A 103 2.18 -8.27 -8.49
N ALA A 104 0.86 -8.32 -8.30
CA ALA A 104 -0.04 -7.24 -8.72
C ALA A 104 0.03 -6.01 -7.81
N SER A 105 0.64 -6.11 -6.62
CA SER A 105 0.74 -5.01 -5.67
C SER A 105 1.80 -4.00 -6.12
N LEU A 106 1.43 -2.71 -6.20
CA LEU A 106 2.35 -1.59 -6.49
C LEU A 106 3.02 -1.09 -5.20
N GLU A 107 3.45 -2.01 -4.37
CA GLU A 107 3.94 -1.73 -3.03
C GLU A 107 5.37 -1.18 -3.02
N ASP A 108 6.24 -1.85 -3.75
CA ASP A 108 7.60 -1.44 -4.07
C ASP A 108 7.66 -0.04 -4.70
N ILE A 109 6.81 0.24 -5.69
CA ILE A 109 6.75 1.54 -6.36
C ILE A 109 6.34 2.64 -5.36
N ASN A 110 5.33 2.37 -4.52
CA ASN A 110 4.92 3.33 -3.49
C ASN A 110 6.06 3.64 -2.51
N TYR A 111 6.83 2.63 -2.10
CA TYR A 111 7.98 2.84 -1.23
C TYR A 111 9.06 3.70 -1.90
N ALA A 112 9.39 3.41 -3.16
CA ALA A 112 10.36 4.17 -3.93
C ALA A 112 9.95 5.63 -4.08
N ILE A 113 8.68 5.91 -4.43
CA ILE A 113 8.19 7.28 -4.59
C ILE A 113 8.20 8.03 -3.26
N ILE A 114 7.70 7.42 -2.19
CA ILE A 114 7.70 8.06 -0.86
C ILE A 114 9.13 8.39 -0.44
N PHE A 115 10.09 7.49 -0.67
CA PHE A 115 11.50 7.70 -0.37
C PHE A 115 12.05 8.92 -1.13
N LEU A 116 11.88 8.94 -2.46
CA LEU A 116 12.36 10.05 -3.30
C LEU A 116 11.70 11.39 -2.94
N LEU A 117 10.39 11.41 -2.73
CA LEU A 117 9.67 12.61 -2.29
C LEU A 117 10.15 13.09 -0.93
N SER A 118 10.51 12.18 -0.02
CA SER A 118 11.02 12.55 1.30
C SER A 118 12.39 13.21 1.20
N ILE A 119 13.29 12.69 0.35
CA ILE A 119 14.57 13.35 0.07
C ILE A 119 14.34 14.74 -0.50
N ALA A 120 13.48 14.85 -1.52
CA ALA A 120 13.17 16.14 -2.15
C ALA A 120 12.60 17.16 -1.15
N ALA A 121 11.73 16.71 -0.25
CA ALA A 121 11.13 17.56 0.78
C ALA A 121 12.17 18.06 1.80
N ILE A 122 13.10 17.21 2.22
CA ILE A 122 14.21 17.61 3.11
C ILE A 122 15.11 18.64 2.42
N VAL A 123 15.47 18.40 1.15
CA VAL A 123 16.28 19.36 0.38
C VAL A 123 15.56 20.71 0.26
N ALA A 124 14.26 20.69 -0.04
CA ALA A 124 13.46 21.90 -0.11
C ALA A 124 13.41 22.64 1.24
N ASP A 125 13.26 21.92 2.35
CA ASP A 125 13.28 22.48 3.71
C ASP A 125 14.58 23.25 3.98
N LEU A 126 15.72 22.61 3.72
CA LEU A 126 17.05 23.17 3.95
C LEU A 126 17.29 24.43 3.12
N ILE A 127 16.88 24.42 1.85
CA ILE A 127 17.00 25.59 0.97
C ILE A 127 16.12 26.73 1.48
N LEU A 128 14.85 26.47 1.80
CA LEU A 128 13.92 27.50 2.25
C LEU A 128 14.34 28.08 3.61
N SER A 129 14.77 27.24 4.54
CA SER A 129 15.29 27.65 5.85
C SER A 129 16.56 28.48 5.75
N ALA A 130 17.44 28.21 4.78
CA ALA A 130 18.65 29.00 4.57
C ALA A 130 18.37 30.38 3.93
N MET A 131 17.21 30.54 3.29
CA MET A 131 16.81 31.77 2.59
C MET A 131 15.90 32.69 3.42
N SER A 132 15.26 32.17 4.48
CA SER A 132 14.37 32.89 5.40
C SER A 132 15.11 33.49 6.58
#